data_AF-A0A534RVG6-F1
#
_entry.id   AF-A0A534RVG6-F1
#
_cell.length_a   1.000
_cell.length_b   1.000
_cell.length_c   1.000
_cell.angle_alpha   90.00
_cell.angle_beta   90.00
_cell.angle_gamma   90.00
#
_symmetry.space_group_name_H-M   'P 1'
#
loop_
_entity.id
_entity.type
_entity.pdbx_description
1 polymer ?
#
loop_
_entity_poly.entity_id
_entity_poly.type
_entity_poly.pdbx_seq_one_letter_code
_entity_poly.pdbx_strand_id
1 'polypeptide(L)'
;PFYQHLSQTFAGSHEYMAIEQLCLLVESGRYDLIVVDTPPTRHALDFLEAPRRIGDFLDRKIIRWFLRPYFSAGWSALRAMNRTAGFLLRRLEQATGVSALAEISDFFSSMSELFENFQSRVDRAHEVLRGRETAFVLVSGPEEQVLGDADYLSTKMAELRMPLKGVVLNRVHREFRPRGGRGLGGDDLGPEDAERVAQVVARAVGGSGREARELAENFIAYQALARGESLRIEQFRVGLPRGVPVVQVPNFARDIHDLASLAAMHAYLFGTARAAA
;
A
#
# COMPACT_ATOMS: atom_id res chain seq x y z
N PRO A 1 4.10 -4.36 29.81
CA PRO A 1 3.62 -3.10 29.17
C PRO A 1 4.49 -2.66 27.98
N PHE A 2 5.78 -2.38 28.17
CA PHE A 2 6.67 -1.91 27.08
C PHE A 2 6.95 -2.98 25.99
N TYR A 3 7.20 -4.24 26.41
CA TYR A 3 7.39 -5.39 25.51
C TYR A 3 6.21 -5.63 24.56
N GLN A 4 4.97 -5.58 25.07
CA GLN A 4 3.77 -5.78 24.26
C GLN A 4 3.57 -4.67 23.24
N HIS A 5 3.85 -3.41 23.60
CA HIS A 5 3.72 -2.29 22.68
C HIS A 5 4.77 -2.29 21.56
N LEU A 6 6.04 -2.57 21.86
CA LEU A 6 7.08 -2.66 20.81
C LEU A 6 6.91 -3.90 19.92
N SER A 7 6.58 -5.05 20.50
CA SER A 7 6.39 -6.30 19.76
C SER A 7 5.16 -6.24 18.84
N GLN A 8 4.04 -5.66 19.30
CA GLN A 8 2.85 -5.44 18.45
C GLN A 8 3.11 -4.44 17.31
N THR A 9 3.98 -3.45 17.53
CA THR A 9 4.27 -2.43 16.52
C THR A 9 5.24 -2.91 15.43
N PHE A 10 6.13 -3.86 15.75
CA PHE A 10 7.19 -4.31 14.82
C PHE A 10 7.04 -5.74 14.29
N ALA A 11 6.71 -6.71 15.14
CA ALA A 11 6.54 -8.11 14.75
C ALA A 11 5.07 -8.44 14.38
N GLY A 12 4.14 -7.55 14.74
CA GLY A 12 2.70 -7.71 14.47
C GLY A 12 2.18 -7.03 13.20
N SER A 13 3.03 -6.35 12.42
CA SER A 13 2.60 -5.77 11.13
C SER A 13 2.46 -6.90 10.12
N HIS A 14 1.22 -7.14 9.68
CA HIS A 14 0.90 -8.09 8.62
C HIS A 14 1.72 -7.81 7.35
N GLU A 15 2.05 -6.53 7.11
CA GLU A 15 2.85 -6.08 5.98
C GLU A 15 4.31 -6.56 6.07
N TYR A 16 4.95 -6.51 7.25
CA TYR A 16 6.30 -7.06 7.43
C TYR A 16 6.32 -8.58 7.20
N MET A 17 5.36 -9.29 7.78
CA MET A 17 5.27 -10.74 7.62
C MET A 17 5.05 -11.15 6.16
N ALA A 18 4.27 -10.39 5.40
CA ALA A 18 4.09 -10.64 3.97
C ALA A 18 5.41 -10.52 3.19
N ILE A 19 6.22 -9.50 3.51
CA ILE A 19 7.53 -9.28 2.86
C ILE A 19 8.54 -10.36 3.24
N GLU A 20 8.58 -10.77 4.52
CA GLU A 20 9.47 -11.85 4.98
C GLU A 20 9.09 -13.17 4.30
N GLN A 21 7.80 -13.48 4.22
CA GLN A 21 7.32 -14.68 3.50
C GLN A 21 7.65 -14.62 2.01
N LEU A 22 7.54 -13.45 1.37
CA LEU A 22 7.97 -13.27 -0.02
C LEU A 22 9.46 -13.59 -0.17
N CYS A 23 10.33 -13.09 0.71
CA CYS A 23 11.77 -13.36 0.65
C CYS A 23 12.06 -14.87 0.78
N LEU A 24 11.39 -15.55 1.71
CA LEU A 24 11.53 -17.01 1.88
C LEU A 24 11.06 -17.78 0.64
N LEU A 25 9.96 -17.38 0.01
CA LEU A 25 9.45 -18.02 -1.21
C LEU A 25 10.42 -17.84 -2.38
N VAL A 26 10.97 -16.64 -2.56
CA VAL A 26 11.99 -16.35 -3.58
C VAL A 26 13.24 -17.20 -3.35
N GLU A 27 13.75 -17.25 -2.12
CA GLU A 27 14.94 -18.03 -1.75
C GLU A 27 14.76 -19.54 -1.94
N SER A 28 13.54 -20.04 -1.76
CA SER A 28 13.26 -21.46 -1.94
C SER A 28 13.48 -21.94 -3.38
N GLY A 29 13.43 -21.04 -4.37
CA GLY A 29 13.54 -21.36 -5.79
C GLY A 29 12.45 -22.32 -6.30
N ARG A 30 11.37 -22.50 -5.54
CA ARG A 30 10.32 -23.49 -5.82
C ARG A 30 9.31 -23.05 -6.88
N TYR A 31 9.21 -21.75 -7.12
CA TYR A 31 8.23 -21.15 -8.02
C TYR A 31 8.94 -20.31 -9.07
N ASP A 32 8.45 -20.35 -10.29
CA ASP A 32 8.88 -19.53 -11.42
C ASP A 32 8.21 -18.13 -11.42
N LEU A 33 7.03 -18.02 -10.81
CA LEU A 33 6.31 -16.77 -10.60
C LEU A 33 5.64 -16.75 -9.22
N ILE A 34 5.85 -15.66 -8.48
CA ILE A 34 5.18 -15.38 -7.21
C ILE A 34 4.30 -14.14 -7.41
N VAL A 35 2.98 -14.29 -7.27
CA VAL A 35 2.03 -13.18 -7.29
C VAL A 35 1.67 -12.83 -5.85
N VAL A 36 1.94 -11.59 -5.45
CA VAL A 36 1.68 -11.11 -4.09
C VAL A 36 0.46 -10.20 -4.11
N ASP A 37 -0.59 -10.60 -3.40
CA ASP A 37 -1.72 -9.73 -3.10
C ASP A 37 -1.38 -8.91 -1.85
N THR A 38 -1.39 -7.58 -2.00
CA THR A 38 -1.01 -6.67 -0.92
C THR A 38 -2.26 -6.15 -0.22
N PRO A 39 -2.33 -6.17 1.12
CA PRO A 39 -3.40 -5.52 1.87
C PRO A 39 -3.60 -4.06 1.42
N PRO A 40 -4.83 -3.54 1.45
CA PRO A 40 -5.13 -2.18 1.03
C PRO A 40 -4.67 -1.18 2.10
N THR A 41 -3.40 -0.81 2.09
CA THR A 41 -2.87 0.18 3.03
C THR A 41 -1.86 1.11 2.38
N ARG A 42 -2.11 2.41 2.49
CA ARG A 42 -1.15 3.50 2.15
C ARG A 42 0.22 3.30 2.81
N HIS A 43 0.23 2.58 3.94
CA HIS A 43 1.38 2.36 4.82
C HIS A 43 2.20 1.10 4.50
N ALA A 44 1.81 0.28 3.51
CA ALA A 44 2.54 -0.94 3.20
C ALA A 44 3.99 -0.67 2.76
N LEU A 45 4.25 0.46 2.10
CA LEU A 45 5.60 0.91 1.75
C LEU A 45 6.31 1.66 2.88
N ASP A 46 5.57 2.24 3.84
CA ASP A 46 6.15 2.93 5.00
C ASP A 46 6.96 1.96 5.88
N PHE A 47 6.59 0.67 5.87
CA PHE A 47 7.38 -0.37 6.54
C PHE A 47 8.81 -0.48 5.97
N LEU A 48 9.02 -0.28 4.66
CA LEU A 48 10.35 -0.31 4.04
C LEU A 48 11.23 0.87 4.47
N GLU A 49 10.63 1.94 5.00
CA GLU A 49 11.32 3.14 5.50
C GLU A 49 11.61 3.07 7.02
N ALA A 50 10.79 2.33 7.78
CA ALA A 50 10.92 2.15 9.23
C ALA A 50 12.32 1.75 9.75
N PRO A 51 13.14 0.93 9.06
CA PRO A 51 14.42 0.43 9.57
C PRO A 51 15.49 1.49 9.74
N ARG A 52 15.55 2.51 8.86
CA ARG A 52 16.55 3.59 8.96
C ARG A 52 16.47 4.31 10.32
N ARG A 53 15.25 4.48 10.85
CA ARG A 53 15.03 5.21 12.11
C ARG A 53 15.40 4.38 13.35
N ILE A 54 15.31 3.05 13.27
CA ILE A 54 15.55 2.14 14.39
C ILE A 54 17.02 1.76 14.46
N GLY A 55 17.64 1.48 13.31
CA GLY A 55 19.10 1.35 13.21
C GLY A 55 19.78 2.58 13.80
N ASP A 56 19.41 3.78 13.34
CA ASP A 56 19.95 5.03 13.88
C ASP A 56 19.67 5.24 15.37
N PHE A 57 18.57 4.71 15.92
CA PHE A 57 18.23 4.84 17.34
C PHE A 57 19.06 3.89 18.21
N LEU A 58 19.29 2.66 17.76
CA LEU A 58 20.06 1.63 18.47
C LEU A 58 21.58 1.84 18.34
N ASP A 59 22.04 2.31 17.18
CA ASP A 59 23.47 2.57 16.91
C ASP A 59 23.96 3.86 17.60
N ARG A 60 23.02 4.76 17.95
CA ARG A 60 23.33 5.90 18.79
C ARG A 60 23.69 5.40 20.18
N LYS A 61 24.93 5.71 20.54
CA LYS A 61 25.63 5.83 21.85
C LYS A 61 24.78 6.01 23.13
N ILE A 62 23.46 6.16 23.09
CA ILE A 62 22.52 6.27 24.21
C ILE A 62 22.61 5.03 25.10
N ILE A 63 22.50 3.81 24.57
CA ILE A 63 22.61 2.58 25.39
C ILE A 63 24.01 2.51 26.03
N ARG A 64 25.06 2.77 25.26
CA ARG A 64 26.46 2.75 25.74
C ARG A 64 26.78 3.88 26.73
N TRP A 65 26.12 5.04 26.63
CA TRP A 65 26.24 6.19 27.52
C TRP A 65 25.48 5.97 28.83
N PHE A 66 24.31 5.33 28.78
CA PHE A 66 23.51 4.96 29.96
C PHE A 66 24.15 3.82 30.78
N LEU A 67 24.86 2.87 30.14
CA LEU A 67 25.55 1.77 30.82
C LEU A 67 26.95 2.13 31.35
N ARG A 68 27.55 3.22 30.85
CA ARG A 68 28.90 3.66 31.24
C ARG A 68 29.11 3.89 32.76
N PRO A 69 28.13 4.41 33.53
CA PRO A 69 28.26 4.59 34.98
C PRO A 69 28.44 3.29 35.77
N TYR A 70 28.04 2.13 35.23
CA TYR A 70 28.13 0.83 35.90
C TYR A 70 29.52 0.17 35.77
N PHE A 71 30.28 0.48 34.71
CA PHE A 71 31.60 -0.13 34.45
C PHE A 71 32.78 0.73 34.92
N SER A 72 32.57 2.02 35.22
CA SER A 72 33.58 2.80 35.94
C SER A 72 33.62 2.32 37.39
N ALA A 73 34.73 1.69 37.76
CA ALA A 73 35.03 1.03 39.05
C ALA A 73 35.03 1.96 40.29
N GLY A 74 34.01 2.81 40.46
CA GLY A 74 33.89 3.82 41.53
C GLY A 74 32.74 3.58 42.52
N TRP A 75 31.73 2.78 42.18
CA TRP A 75 30.59 2.53 43.08
C TRP A 75 30.94 1.66 44.30
N SER A 76 31.89 0.73 44.14
CA SER A 76 32.40 -0.11 45.23
C SER A 76 33.25 0.67 46.24
N ALA A 77 33.97 1.70 45.77
CA ALA A 77 34.82 2.54 46.61
C ALA A 77 34.00 3.46 47.55
N LEU A 78 32.81 3.90 47.11
CA LEU A 78 31.87 4.66 47.94
C LEU A 78 31.24 3.81 49.07
N ARG A 79 31.14 2.49 48.89
CA ARG A 79 30.54 1.57 49.88
C ARG A 79 31.39 1.43 51.15
N ALA A 80 32.69 1.77 51.07
CA ALA A 80 33.63 1.71 52.19
C ALA A 80 33.62 2.97 53.08
N MET A 81 32.91 4.04 52.69
CA MET A 81 32.93 5.32 53.39
C MET A 81 31.61 5.57 54.14
N ASN A 82 31.66 5.38 55.46
CA ASN A 82 30.67 5.72 56.49
C ASN A 82 29.34 4.94 56.56
N ARG A 83 29.08 4.36 57.74
CA ARG A 83 27.84 3.66 58.13
C ARG A 83 26.55 4.48 57.95
N THR A 84 26.64 5.81 57.89
CA THR A 84 25.52 6.73 57.65
C THR A 84 25.13 6.88 56.18
N ALA A 85 26.05 6.67 55.23
CA ALA A 85 25.74 6.72 53.80
C ALA A 85 24.89 5.52 53.34
N GLY A 86 25.01 4.37 54.02
CA GLY A 86 24.32 3.12 53.66
C GLY A 86 22.80 3.12 53.83
N PHE A 87 22.21 4.06 54.59
CA PHE A 87 20.75 4.20 54.71
C PHE A 87 20.17 5.09 53.61
N LEU A 88 20.86 6.20 53.29
CA LEU A 88 20.50 7.10 52.20
C LEU A 88 20.67 6.42 50.84
N LEU A 89 21.71 5.60 50.67
CA LEU A 89 21.91 4.78 49.47
C LEU A 89 20.80 3.75 49.27
N ARG A 90 20.32 3.07 50.31
CA ARG A 90 19.20 2.11 50.22
C ARG A 90 17.85 2.77 49.87
N ARG A 91 17.62 4.00 50.35
CA ARG A 91 16.44 4.81 49.99
C ARG A 91 16.55 5.37 48.57
N LEU A 92 17.77 5.73 48.14
CA LEU A 92 18.05 6.08 46.75
C LEU A 92 17.83 4.86 45.85
N GLU A 93 18.31 3.67 46.19
CA GLU A 93 18.11 2.41 45.46
C GLU A 93 16.62 2.07 45.25
N GLN A 94 15.76 2.40 46.23
CA GLN A 94 14.31 2.29 46.13
C GLN A 94 13.65 3.43 45.31
N ALA A 95 14.33 4.55 45.08
CA ALA A 95 13.82 5.72 44.35
C ALA A 95 14.43 5.88 42.94
N THR A 96 15.60 5.29 42.67
CA THR A 96 16.37 5.45 41.42
C THR A 96 16.12 4.35 40.39
N GLY A 97 15.18 3.44 40.64
CA GLY A 97 14.75 2.47 39.63
C GLY A 97 15.88 1.58 39.12
N VAL A 98 16.88 1.27 39.96
CA VAL A 98 18.04 0.44 39.58
C VAL A 98 17.60 -0.96 39.12
N SER A 99 16.56 -1.54 39.74
CA SER A 99 15.92 -2.77 39.24
C SER A 99 15.25 -2.56 37.89
N ALA A 100 14.53 -1.45 37.69
CA ALA A 100 13.90 -1.13 36.41
C ALA A 100 14.95 -0.90 35.30
N LEU A 101 16.10 -0.29 35.61
CA LEU A 101 17.21 -0.10 34.67
C LEU A 101 17.94 -1.42 34.36
N ALA A 102 18.08 -2.31 35.33
CA ALA A 102 18.59 -3.66 35.13
C ALA A 102 17.63 -4.48 34.26
N GLU A 103 16.33 -4.44 34.54
CA GLU A 103 15.28 -5.08 33.73
C GLU A 103 15.24 -4.52 32.29
N ILE A 104 15.41 -3.20 32.12
CA ILE A 104 15.55 -2.58 30.80
C ILE A 104 16.82 -3.08 30.09
N SER A 105 17.94 -3.22 30.80
CA SER A 105 19.20 -3.70 30.23
C SER A 105 19.11 -5.18 29.84
N ASP A 106 18.54 -6.03 30.68
CA ASP A 106 18.28 -7.44 30.41
C ASP A 106 17.29 -7.60 29.25
N PHE A 107 16.28 -6.73 29.16
CA PHE A 107 15.36 -6.66 28.03
C PHE A 107 16.08 -6.29 26.72
N PHE A 108 16.93 -5.26 26.71
CA PHE A 108 17.69 -4.88 25.53
C PHE A 108 18.69 -5.98 25.13
N SER A 109 19.35 -6.61 26.10
CA SER A 109 20.26 -7.75 25.87
C SER A 109 19.51 -8.94 25.25
N SER A 110 18.36 -9.31 25.81
CA SER A 110 17.53 -10.43 25.32
C SER A 110 16.89 -10.15 23.95
N MET A 111 16.65 -8.89 23.61
CA MET A 111 16.17 -8.49 22.28
C MET A 111 17.31 -8.25 21.28
N SER A 112 18.56 -8.17 21.72
CA SER A 112 19.70 -7.88 20.84
C SER A 112 19.77 -8.90 19.70
N GLU A 113 19.52 -10.18 19.99
CA GLU A 113 19.46 -11.26 18.98
C GLU A 113 18.32 -11.09 17.95
N LEU A 114 17.17 -10.52 18.34
CA LEU A 114 16.07 -10.21 17.42
C LEU A 114 16.44 -9.06 16.46
N PHE A 115 17.25 -8.10 16.94
CA PHE A 115 17.72 -6.97 16.15
C PHE A 115 19.00 -7.26 15.36
N GLU A 116 19.80 -8.24 15.79
CA GLU A 116 21.11 -8.58 15.22
C GLU A 116 21.08 -8.94 13.73
N ASN A 117 19.92 -9.31 13.20
CA ASN A 117 19.73 -9.60 11.77
C ASN A 117 18.59 -8.79 11.14
N PHE A 118 18.00 -7.84 11.86
CA PHE A 118 16.87 -7.06 11.34
C PHE A 118 17.29 -6.21 10.14
N GLN A 119 18.46 -5.57 10.21
CA GLN A 119 18.99 -4.78 9.11
C GLN A 119 19.23 -5.65 7.86
N SER A 120 19.81 -6.84 8.03
CA SER A 120 20.04 -7.80 6.94
C SER A 120 18.74 -8.25 6.28
N ARG A 121 17.67 -8.50 7.06
CA ARG A 121 16.34 -8.86 6.52
C ARG A 121 15.72 -7.73 5.72
N VAL A 122 15.84 -6.51 6.21
CA VAL A 122 15.37 -5.31 5.51
C VAL A 122 16.13 -5.11 4.21
N ASP A 123 17.45 -5.23 4.23
CA ASP A 123 18.28 -5.08 3.03
C ASP A 123 17.91 -6.14 2.00
N ARG A 124 17.67 -7.39 2.46
CA ARG A 124 17.20 -8.49 1.63
C ARG A 124 15.84 -8.21 0.99
N ALA A 125 14.89 -7.69 1.77
CA ALA A 125 13.60 -7.25 1.23
C ALA A 125 13.77 -6.17 0.16
N HIS A 126 14.62 -5.17 0.41
CA HIS A 126 14.94 -4.13 -0.58
C HIS A 126 15.57 -4.71 -1.86
N GLU A 127 16.46 -5.69 -1.76
CA GLU A 127 17.04 -6.38 -2.91
C GLU A 127 15.97 -7.08 -3.74
N VAL A 128 15.09 -7.85 -3.11
CA VAL A 128 14.00 -8.57 -3.78
C VAL A 128 13.06 -7.56 -4.46
N LEU A 129 12.59 -6.55 -3.73
CA LEU A 129 11.60 -5.60 -4.26
C LEU A 129 12.19 -4.66 -5.33
N ARG A 130 13.49 -4.39 -5.32
CA ARG A 130 14.17 -3.60 -6.37
C ARG A 130 14.74 -4.45 -7.50
N GLY A 131 14.71 -5.78 -7.35
CA GLY A 131 15.29 -6.73 -8.27
C GLY A 131 14.75 -6.58 -9.69
N ARG A 132 15.58 -6.90 -10.68
CA ARG A 132 15.18 -6.84 -12.10
C ARG A 132 14.09 -7.86 -12.46
N GLU A 133 13.94 -8.89 -11.64
CA GLU A 133 12.94 -9.95 -11.76
C GLU A 133 11.62 -9.58 -11.09
N THR A 134 11.56 -8.43 -10.40
CA THR A 134 10.36 -7.93 -9.73
C THR A 134 9.63 -6.92 -10.61
N ALA A 135 8.31 -7.04 -10.66
CA ALA A 135 7.43 -6.12 -11.37
C ALA A 135 6.28 -5.71 -10.45
N PHE A 136 6.12 -4.42 -10.22
CA PHE A 136 4.94 -3.91 -9.53
C PHE A 136 3.85 -3.54 -10.52
N VAL A 137 2.62 -3.96 -10.21
CA VAL A 137 1.41 -3.59 -10.94
C VAL A 137 0.51 -2.82 -9.99
N LEU A 138 0.28 -1.54 -10.30
CA LEU A 138 -0.60 -0.69 -9.52
C LEU A 138 -2.05 -0.93 -9.95
N VAL A 139 -2.94 -1.25 -9.01
CA VAL A 139 -4.37 -1.41 -9.29
C VAL A 139 -5.12 -0.26 -8.65
N SER A 140 -5.94 0.45 -9.42
CA SER A 140 -6.69 1.62 -8.95
C SER A 140 -8.08 1.68 -9.57
N GLY A 141 -9.04 2.28 -8.88
CA GLY A 141 -10.33 2.66 -9.44
C GLY A 141 -10.26 4.03 -10.13
N PRO A 142 -11.22 4.40 -10.98
CA PRO A 142 -11.19 5.68 -11.69
C PRO A 142 -11.57 6.87 -10.79
N GLU A 143 -12.06 6.64 -9.58
CA GLU A 143 -12.50 7.67 -8.63
C GLU A 143 -11.36 8.62 -8.23
N GLU A 144 -11.67 9.91 -8.09
CA GLU A 144 -10.67 10.97 -7.85
C GLU A 144 -9.77 10.69 -6.64
N GLN A 145 -10.36 10.33 -5.50
CA GLN A 145 -9.61 10.02 -4.28
C GLN A 145 -8.70 8.79 -4.46
N VAL A 146 -9.16 7.78 -5.19
CA VAL A 146 -8.42 6.51 -5.39
C VAL A 146 -7.27 6.72 -6.37
N LEU A 147 -7.47 7.53 -7.40
CA LEU A 147 -6.39 7.97 -8.30
C LEU A 147 -5.36 8.84 -7.59
N GLY A 148 -5.77 9.71 -6.67
CA GLY A 148 -4.84 10.47 -5.83
C GLY A 148 -3.95 9.58 -4.96
N ASP A 149 -4.52 8.54 -4.36
CA ASP A 149 -3.76 7.54 -3.59
C ASP A 149 -2.81 6.73 -4.48
N ALA A 150 -3.25 6.39 -5.70
CA ALA A 150 -2.44 5.70 -6.70
C ALA A 150 -1.25 6.56 -7.16
N ASP A 151 -1.44 7.88 -7.35
CA ASP A 151 -0.39 8.83 -7.71
C ASP A 151 0.66 8.94 -6.60
N TYR A 152 0.22 9.09 -5.35
CA TYR A 152 1.08 9.07 -4.17
C TYR A 152 1.91 7.77 -4.10
N LEU A 153 1.25 6.62 -4.26
CA LEU A 153 1.92 5.32 -4.22
C LEU A 153 2.95 5.17 -5.35
N SER A 154 2.61 5.62 -6.57
CA SER A 154 3.53 5.60 -7.71
C SER A 154 4.78 6.46 -7.46
N THR A 155 4.61 7.62 -6.83
CA THR A 155 5.71 8.51 -6.43
C THR A 155 6.59 7.84 -5.37
N LYS A 156 5.97 7.24 -4.34
CA LYS A 156 6.69 6.50 -3.30
C LYS A 156 7.46 5.31 -3.83
N MET A 157 6.90 4.56 -4.76
CA MET A 157 7.61 3.47 -5.42
C MET A 157 8.82 3.99 -6.20
N ALA A 158 8.72 5.13 -6.88
CA ALA A 158 9.85 5.75 -7.56
C ALA A 158 10.95 6.19 -6.58
N GLU A 159 10.59 6.81 -5.45
CA GLU A 159 11.53 7.17 -4.36
C GLU A 159 12.27 5.94 -3.83
N LEU A 160 11.54 4.85 -3.64
CA LEU A 160 12.07 3.57 -3.16
C LEU A 160 12.74 2.74 -4.25
N ARG A 161 12.81 3.23 -5.50
CA ARG A 161 13.38 2.53 -6.67
C ARG A 161 12.72 1.19 -6.96
N MET A 162 11.43 1.08 -6.70
CA MET A 162 10.62 -0.09 -6.94
C MET A 162 10.07 -0.04 -8.38
N PRO A 163 10.28 -1.08 -9.19
CA PRO A 163 9.96 -1.04 -10.61
C PRO A 163 8.44 -1.12 -10.86
N LEU A 164 7.76 0.01 -11.03
CA LEU A 164 6.40 0.06 -11.56
C LEU A 164 6.40 -0.37 -13.04
N LYS A 165 5.69 -1.44 -13.36
CA LYS A 165 5.66 -2.06 -14.70
C LYS A 165 4.30 -2.04 -15.37
N GLY A 166 3.25 -1.66 -14.67
CA GLY A 166 1.94 -1.48 -15.26
C GLY A 166 0.95 -0.86 -14.28
N VAL A 167 -0.12 -0.29 -14.82
CA VAL A 167 -1.28 0.14 -14.05
C VAL A 167 -2.54 -0.52 -14.61
N VAL A 168 -3.36 -1.05 -13.70
CA VAL A 168 -4.70 -1.57 -13.98
C VAL A 168 -5.71 -0.60 -13.40
N LEU A 169 -6.44 0.08 -14.26
CA LEU A 169 -7.60 0.88 -13.89
C LEU A 169 -8.83 -0.04 -13.89
N ASN A 170 -9.27 -0.43 -12.71
CA ASN A 170 -10.36 -1.37 -12.51
C ASN A 170 -11.71 -0.66 -12.37
N ARG A 171 -12.81 -1.35 -12.70
CA ARG A 171 -14.18 -0.83 -12.60
C ARG A 171 -14.44 0.45 -13.41
N VAL A 172 -13.82 0.58 -14.58
CA VAL A 172 -13.99 1.75 -15.45
C VAL A 172 -15.35 1.70 -16.15
N HIS A 173 -16.08 2.82 -16.12
CA HIS A 173 -17.32 2.99 -16.85
C HIS A 173 -17.00 3.36 -18.30
N ARG A 174 -17.58 2.62 -19.25
CA ARG A 174 -17.40 2.90 -20.67
C ARG A 174 -18.52 3.79 -21.17
N GLU A 175 -18.14 4.89 -21.79
CA GLU A 175 -19.07 5.73 -22.51
C GLU A 175 -19.56 4.98 -23.76
N PHE A 176 -20.88 4.88 -23.92
CA PHE A 176 -21.47 4.42 -25.17
C PHE A 176 -21.22 5.47 -26.25
N ARG A 177 -20.47 5.08 -27.29
CA ARG A 177 -20.25 5.88 -28.50
C ARG A 177 -20.86 5.18 -29.72
N PRO A 178 -21.78 5.81 -30.46
CA PRO A 178 -22.34 5.21 -31.66
C PRO A 178 -21.24 4.92 -32.69
N ARG A 179 -21.20 3.69 -33.23
CA ARG A 179 -20.30 3.35 -34.35
C ARG A 179 -20.67 4.21 -35.56
N GLY A 180 -19.72 5.03 -36.04
CA GLY A 180 -19.85 5.78 -37.30
C GLY A 180 -19.90 7.31 -37.17
N GLY A 181 -19.81 7.88 -35.97
CA GLY A 181 -19.62 9.32 -35.78
C GLY A 181 -18.22 9.76 -36.25
N ARG A 182 -18.11 10.27 -37.48
CA ARG A 182 -16.93 11.02 -37.92
C ARG A 182 -17.07 12.45 -37.39
N GLY A 183 -16.14 12.88 -36.55
CA GLY A 183 -15.81 14.31 -36.47
C GLY A 183 -15.52 14.85 -35.08
N LEU A 184 -14.25 15.22 -34.90
CA LEU A 184 -13.77 16.29 -34.04
C LEU A 184 -14.81 17.43 -33.87
N GLY A 185 -15.30 17.61 -32.63
CA GLY A 185 -16.01 18.82 -32.20
C GLY A 185 -17.51 18.64 -31.95
N GLY A 186 -17.87 18.20 -30.74
CA GLY A 186 -19.23 18.31 -30.19
C GLY A 186 -19.94 16.98 -29.88
N ASP A 187 -19.31 16.10 -29.09
CA ASP A 187 -19.87 14.77 -28.72
C ASP A 187 -20.21 14.68 -27.22
N ASP A 188 -20.69 15.77 -26.61
CA ASP A 188 -21.26 15.68 -25.27
C ASP A 188 -22.76 15.42 -25.39
N LEU A 189 -23.24 14.29 -24.84
CA LEU A 189 -24.68 14.10 -24.59
C LEU A 189 -25.15 15.29 -23.74
N GLY A 190 -25.88 16.20 -24.39
CA GLY A 190 -26.41 17.42 -23.81
C GLY A 190 -27.85 17.22 -23.31
N PRO A 191 -28.47 18.27 -22.75
CA PRO A 191 -29.86 18.22 -22.31
C PRO A 191 -30.85 17.85 -23.44
N GLU A 192 -30.54 18.22 -24.68
CA GLU A 192 -31.34 17.90 -25.87
C GLU A 192 -31.27 16.41 -26.24
N ASP A 193 -30.20 15.71 -25.84
CA ASP A 193 -30.09 14.26 -26.02
C ASP A 193 -30.89 13.48 -24.98
N ALA A 194 -31.25 14.09 -23.84
CA ALA A 194 -32.01 13.41 -22.79
C ALA A 194 -33.40 12.99 -23.26
N GLU A 195 -34.09 13.87 -23.99
CA GLU A 195 -35.41 13.59 -24.57
C GLU A 195 -35.30 12.52 -25.66
N ARG A 196 -34.25 12.58 -26.50
CA ARG A 196 -33.98 11.55 -27.51
C ARG A 196 -33.70 10.19 -26.87
N VAL A 197 -32.90 10.16 -25.81
CA VAL A 197 -32.63 8.94 -25.02
C VAL A 197 -33.92 8.43 -24.43
N ALA A 198 -34.74 9.27 -23.80
CA ALA A 198 -36.03 8.89 -23.23
C ALA A 198 -36.96 8.25 -24.29
N GLN A 199 -37.03 8.83 -25.48
CA GLN A 199 -37.82 8.27 -26.59
C GLN A 199 -37.28 6.92 -27.09
N VAL A 200 -35.96 6.79 -27.23
CA VAL A 200 -35.34 5.52 -27.64
C VAL A 200 -35.57 4.44 -26.60
N VAL A 201 -35.38 4.77 -25.32
CA VAL A 201 -35.61 3.85 -24.20
C VAL A 201 -37.08 3.46 -24.13
N ALA A 202 -38.01 4.42 -24.22
CA ALA A 202 -39.45 4.15 -24.24
C ALA A 202 -39.86 3.20 -25.37
N ARG A 203 -39.28 3.36 -26.56
CA ARG A 203 -39.51 2.42 -27.67
C ARG A 203 -38.93 1.04 -27.37
N ALA A 204 -37.73 0.96 -26.80
CA ALA A 204 -37.07 -0.30 -26.49
C ALA A 204 -37.78 -1.10 -25.39
N VAL A 205 -38.36 -0.43 -24.40
CA VAL A 205 -39.11 -1.06 -23.30
C VAL A 205 -40.62 -1.19 -23.57
N GLY A 206 -41.10 -0.71 -24.72
CA GLY A 206 -42.50 -0.85 -25.14
C GLY A 206 -43.49 0.13 -24.49
N GLY A 207 -43.02 1.24 -23.94
CA GLY A 207 -43.88 2.30 -23.39
C GLY A 207 -43.10 3.42 -22.70
N SER A 208 -43.75 4.58 -22.51
CA SER A 208 -43.17 5.75 -21.82
C SER A 208 -43.50 5.78 -20.32
N GLY A 209 -43.56 4.59 -19.71
CA GLY A 209 -43.84 4.43 -18.28
C GLY A 209 -42.72 4.97 -17.38
N ARG A 210 -42.91 4.84 -16.06
CA ARG A 210 -41.94 5.29 -15.06
C ARG A 210 -40.57 4.61 -15.26
N GLU A 211 -40.58 3.33 -15.56
CA GLU A 211 -39.40 2.48 -15.76
C GLU A 211 -38.57 2.96 -16.96
N ALA A 212 -39.23 3.39 -18.04
CA ALA A 212 -38.56 3.93 -19.22
C ALA A 212 -37.83 5.23 -18.90
N ARG A 213 -38.46 6.09 -18.11
CA ARG A 213 -37.88 7.36 -17.67
C ARG A 213 -36.69 7.13 -16.73
N GLU A 214 -36.85 6.28 -15.72
CA GLU A 214 -35.77 5.96 -14.78
C GLU A 214 -34.56 5.34 -15.49
N LEU A 215 -34.79 4.46 -16.48
CA LEU A 215 -33.72 3.87 -17.28
C LEU A 215 -33.00 4.91 -18.17
N ALA A 216 -33.74 5.86 -18.75
CA ALA A 216 -33.16 6.97 -19.52
C ALA A 216 -32.32 7.90 -18.65
N GLU A 217 -32.82 8.29 -17.48
CA GLU A 217 -32.10 9.10 -16.49
C GLU A 217 -30.82 8.39 -16.01
N ASN A 218 -30.91 7.09 -15.71
CA ASN A 218 -29.76 6.28 -15.33
C ASN A 218 -28.71 6.18 -16.45
N PHE A 219 -29.12 5.98 -17.70
CA PHE A 219 -28.20 5.95 -18.84
C PHE A 219 -27.42 7.26 -18.97
N ILE A 220 -28.11 8.41 -18.89
CA ILE A 220 -27.48 9.73 -18.98
C ILE A 220 -26.48 9.94 -17.82
N ALA A 221 -26.86 9.54 -16.60
CA ALA A 221 -25.98 9.59 -15.44
C ALA A 221 -24.71 8.72 -15.66
N TYR A 222 -24.86 7.51 -16.20
CA TYR A 222 -23.74 6.62 -16.51
C TYR A 222 -22.80 7.20 -17.57
N GLN A 223 -23.35 7.90 -18.58
CA GLN A 223 -22.56 8.59 -19.60
C GLN A 223 -21.78 9.78 -19.02
N ALA A 224 -22.39 10.57 -18.12
CA ALA A 224 -21.69 11.64 -17.42
C ALA A 224 -20.58 11.09 -16.52
N LEU A 225 -20.84 10.00 -15.80
CA LEU A 225 -19.85 9.32 -14.97
C LEU A 225 -18.66 8.84 -15.81
N ALA A 226 -18.90 8.09 -16.89
CA ALA A 226 -17.86 7.57 -17.78
C ALA A 226 -16.99 8.68 -18.41
N ARG A 227 -17.60 9.81 -18.80
CA ARG A 227 -16.85 10.99 -19.28
C ARG A 227 -15.95 11.57 -18.20
N GLY A 228 -16.49 11.79 -17.00
CA GLY A 228 -15.73 12.30 -15.87
C GLY A 228 -14.57 11.38 -15.48
N GLU A 229 -14.78 10.07 -15.52
CA GLU A 229 -13.74 9.07 -15.29
C GLU A 229 -12.67 9.11 -16.37
N SER A 230 -13.06 9.20 -17.64
CA SER A 230 -12.11 9.27 -18.76
C SER A 230 -11.17 10.47 -18.63
N LEU A 231 -11.69 11.65 -18.27
CA LEU A 231 -10.86 12.85 -18.05
C LEU A 231 -9.87 12.67 -16.88
N ARG A 232 -10.34 12.12 -15.75
CA ARG A 232 -9.50 11.84 -14.57
C ARG A 232 -8.40 10.82 -14.90
N ILE A 233 -8.75 9.77 -15.64
CA ILE A 233 -7.80 8.75 -16.11
C ILE A 233 -6.73 9.39 -17.00
N GLU A 234 -7.11 10.22 -17.98
CA GLU A 234 -6.14 10.89 -18.84
C GLU A 234 -5.20 11.80 -18.04
N GLN A 235 -5.72 12.55 -17.06
CA GLN A 235 -4.89 13.35 -16.17
C GLN A 235 -3.91 12.49 -15.35
N PHE A 236 -4.38 11.39 -14.77
CA PHE A 236 -3.54 10.46 -14.03
C PHE A 236 -2.44 9.84 -14.91
N ARG A 237 -2.76 9.48 -16.16
CA ARG A 237 -1.79 8.92 -17.12
C ARG A 237 -0.63 9.86 -17.43
N VAL A 238 -0.86 11.18 -17.41
CA VAL A 238 0.19 12.19 -17.62
C VAL A 238 1.23 12.18 -16.49
N GLY A 239 0.82 11.84 -15.26
CA GLY A 239 1.71 11.76 -14.10
C GLY A 239 2.60 10.50 -14.07
N LEU A 240 2.26 9.47 -14.85
CA LEU A 240 2.97 8.19 -14.80
C LEU A 240 4.37 8.24 -15.45
N PRO A 241 5.32 7.42 -14.97
CA PRO A 241 6.60 7.25 -15.63
C PRO A 241 6.46 6.81 -17.09
N ARG A 242 7.32 7.34 -17.96
CA ARG A 242 7.30 7.01 -19.39
C ARG A 242 7.43 5.50 -19.61
N GLY A 243 6.56 4.97 -20.47
CA GLY A 243 6.58 3.56 -20.88
C GLY A 243 5.86 2.61 -19.93
N VAL A 244 5.25 3.10 -18.84
CA VAL A 244 4.36 2.27 -18.01
C VAL A 244 3.03 2.06 -18.76
N PRO A 245 2.69 0.82 -19.15
CA PRO A 245 1.42 0.53 -19.79
C PRO A 245 0.26 0.70 -18.79
N VAL A 246 -0.87 1.17 -19.30
CA VAL A 246 -2.11 1.32 -18.55
C VAL A 246 -3.19 0.52 -19.24
N VAL A 247 -3.82 -0.39 -18.51
CA VAL A 247 -4.96 -1.18 -18.99
C VAL A 247 -6.22 -0.82 -18.21
N GLN A 248 -7.36 -0.87 -18.89
CA GLN A 248 -8.66 -0.55 -18.29
C GLN A 248 -9.54 -1.80 -18.26
N VAL A 249 -9.98 -2.16 -17.07
CA VAL A 249 -10.92 -3.24 -16.83
C VAL A 249 -12.29 -2.63 -16.58
N PRO A 250 -13.33 -2.99 -17.35
CA PRO A 250 -14.63 -2.36 -17.23
C PRO A 250 -15.29 -2.70 -15.89
N ASN A 251 -16.23 -1.86 -15.46
CA ASN A 251 -17.17 -2.23 -14.43
C ASN A 251 -18.05 -3.39 -14.94
N PHE A 252 -17.85 -4.59 -14.39
CA PHE A 252 -18.64 -5.76 -14.76
C PHE A 252 -20.03 -5.68 -14.14
N ALA A 253 -21.04 -6.18 -14.85
CA ALA A 253 -22.43 -6.24 -14.36
C ALA A 253 -22.62 -7.26 -13.21
N ARG A 254 -21.63 -8.11 -12.95
CA ARG A 254 -21.63 -9.13 -11.90
C ARG A 254 -20.27 -9.17 -11.22
N ASP A 255 -20.28 -9.59 -9.97
CA ASP A 255 -19.06 -9.80 -9.20
C ASP A 255 -18.19 -10.91 -9.82
N ILE A 256 -16.88 -10.77 -9.65
CA ILE A 256 -15.91 -11.79 -10.06
C ILE A 256 -15.60 -12.67 -8.86
N HIS A 257 -16.16 -13.88 -8.87
CA HIS A 257 -16.08 -14.80 -7.74
C HIS A 257 -15.88 -16.27 -8.18
N ASP A 258 -15.70 -16.51 -9.47
CA ASP A 258 -15.47 -17.85 -10.02
C ASP A 258 -14.42 -17.82 -11.14
N LEU A 259 -13.95 -19.00 -11.56
CA LEU A 259 -12.92 -19.11 -12.59
C LEU A 259 -13.39 -18.58 -13.94
N ALA A 260 -14.70 -18.65 -14.24
CA ALA A 260 -15.26 -18.18 -15.50
C ALA A 260 -15.25 -16.64 -15.59
N SER A 261 -15.65 -15.98 -14.52
CA SER A 261 -15.60 -14.51 -14.39
C SER A 261 -14.16 -14.00 -14.34
N LEU A 262 -13.23 -14.72 -13.70
CA LEU A 262 -11.80 -14.42 -13.77
C LEU A 262 -11.25 -14.54 -15.20
N ALA A 263 -11.64 -15.59 -15.93
CA ALA A 263 -11.27 -15.76 -17.34
C ALA A 263 -11.86 -14.66 -18.23
N ALA A 264 -13.05 -14.15 -17.92
CA ALA A 264 -13.62 -13.00 -18.62
C ALA A 264 -12.81 -11.72 -18.40
N MET A 265 -12.28 -11.50 -17.18
CA MET A 265 -11.39 -10.37 -16.86
C MET A 265 -10.04 -10.47 -17.58
N HIS A 266 -9.52 -11.67 -17.81
CA HIS A 266 -8.25 -11.90 -18.49
C HIS A 266 -8.13 -11.17 -19.84
N ALA A 267 -9.21 -11.12 -20.62
CA ALA A 267 -9.24 -10.45 -21.92
C ALA A 267 -8.97 -8.93 -21.83
N TYR A 268 -9.27 -8.30 -20.69
CA TYR A 268 -9.00 -6.87 -20.46
C TYR A 268 -7.62 -6.61 -19.88
N LEU A 269 -7.09 -7.56 -19.11
CA LEU A 269 -5.74 -7.47 -18.52
C LEU A 269 -4.63 -7.74 -19.53
N PHE A 270 -4.83 -8.74 -20.40
CA PHE A 270 -3.78 -9.26 -21.29
C PHE A 270 -4.14 -9.19 -22.78
N GLY A 271 -5.38 -8.80 -23.13
CA GLY A 271 -5.86 -8.80 -24.51
C GLY A 271 -5.42 -7.57 -25.31
N THR A 272 -4.65 -7.82 -26.37
CA THR A 272 -4.25 -6.90 -27.43
C THR A 272 -5.42 -6.09 -28.01
N ALA A 273 -5.44 -4.76 -27.82
CA ALA A 273 -6.14 -3.67 -28.55
C ALA A 273 -7.61 -3.84 -29.04
N ARG A 274 -8.23 -5.01 -28.93
CA ARG A 274 -9.48 -5.39 -29.62
C ARG A 274 -10.64 -5.58 -28.65
N ALA A 275 -10.39 -5.60 -27.33
CA ALA A 275 -11.42 -5.56 -26.30
C ALA A 275 -12.04 -4.16 -26.10
N ALA A 276 -11.63 -3.18 -26.92
CA ALA A 276 -12.16 -1.82 -26.96
C ALA A 276 -13.13 -1.58 -28.15
N ALA A 277 -13.53 -2.63 -28.88
CA ALA A 277 -14.43 -2.52 -30.03
C ALA A 277 -15.88 -2.85 -29.68
#